data_AF-A0A924H162-F1
#
_entry.id   AF-A0A924H162-F1
#
_cell.length_a   1.000
_cell.length_b   1.000
_cell.length_c   1.000
_cell.angle_alpha   90.00
_cell.angle_beta   90.00
_cell.angle_gamma   90.00
#
_symmetry.space_group_name_H-M   'P 1'
#
loop_
_entity.id
_entity.type
_entity.pdbx_description
1 polymer ?
#
loop_
_entity_poly.entity_id
_entity_poly.type
_entity_poly.pdbx_seq_one_letter_code
_entity_poly.pdbx_strand_id
1 'polypeptide(L)'
;MLKVPRGATLRDKQQANGRTLALNGAAWGRLRRFVLSSAPLCSHCIERGLTTVATDVDHRDNNPSNNDLTNLVPLCHECHSRKTARDMGKRVATGCNTEGMPLDPAHPWNAGTVARLMEKSPATDGAEPTRSTHAHRRT
;
A
#
# COMPACT_ATOMS: atom_id res chain seq x y z
N MET A 1 4.45 0.20 -21.77
CA MET A 1 5.03 -1.15 -21.59
C MET A 1 5.73 -1.54 -22.88
N LEU A 2 7.06 -1.53 -22.90
CA LEU A 2 7.83 -1.99 -24.05
C LEU A 2 7.67 -3.52 -24.16
N LYS A 3 7.08 -4.01 -25.26
CA LYS A 3 7.04 -5.44 -25.57
C LYS A 3 8.46 -5.91 -25.80
N VAL A 4 8.98 -6.73 -24.89
CA VAL A 4 10.30 -7.36 -25.06
C VAL A 4 10.22 -8.33 -26.25
N PRO A 5 11.07 -8.18 -27.29
CA PRO A 5 11.00 -9.01 -28.49
C PRO A 5 11.31 -10.47 -28.18
N ARG A 6 10.68 -11.40 -28.94
CA ARG A 6 11.01 -12.83 -28.89
C ARG A 6 12.48 -13.01 -29.31
N GLY A 7 13.29 -13.59 -28.43
CA GLY A 7 14.74 -13.72 -28.61
C GLY A 7 15.60 -12.74 -27.79
N ALA A 8 14.98 -11.84 -27.01
CA ALA A 8 15.73 -10.93 -26.13
C ALA A 8 16.61 -11.68 -25.12
N THR A 9 17.83 -11.18 -24.94
CA THR A 9 18.80 -11.74 -24.00
C THR A 9 18.34 -11.54 -22.56
N LEU A 10 18.97 -12.23 -21.60
CA LEU A 10 18.69 -12.00 -20.18
C LEU A 10 18.96 -10.54 -19.78
N ARG A 11 20.03 -9.94 -20.32
CA ARG A 11 20.40 -8.55 -20.04
C ARG A 11 19.34 -7.56 -20.54
N ASP A 12 18.81 -7.79 -21.74
CA ASP A 12 17.73 -6.95 -22.30
C ASP A 12 16.46 -7.03 -21.45
N LYS A 13 16.11 -8.23 -20.97
CA LYS A 13 14.96 -8.43 -20.09
C LYS A 13 15.15 -7.71 -18.75
N GLN A 14 16.34 -7.82 -18.15
CA GLN A 14 16.68 -7.17 -16.88
C GLN A 14 16.65 -5.64 -17.01
N GLN A 15 17.17 -5.08 -18.11
CA GLN A 15 17.07 -3.64 -18.38
C GLN A 15 15.61 -3.19 -18.58
N ALA A 16 14.80 -3.99 -19.26
CA ALA A 16 13.41 -3.64 -19.53
C ALA A 16 12.50 -3.68 -18.28
N ASN A 17 12.74 -4.61 -17.35
CA ASN A 17 11.88 -4.80 -16.17
C ASN A 17 12.51 -4.37 -14.83
N GLY A 18 13.79 -3.97 -14.84
CA GLY A 18 14.53 -3.55 -13.65
C GLY A 18 14.73 -4.65 -12.61
N ARG A 19 14.49 -5.91 -12.95
CA ARG A 19 14.58 -7.06 -12.03
C ARG A 19 15.91 -7.77 -12.21
N THR A 20 16.59 -8.08 -11.11
CA THR A 20 17.77 -8.97 -11.13
C THR A 20 17.36 -10.41 -11.45
N LEU A 21 16.25 -10.89 -10.87
CA LEU A 21 15.72 -12.23 -11.05
C LEU A 21 14.38 -12.21 -11.80
N ALA A 22 14.23 -13.07 -12.80
CA ALA A 22 12.96 -13.23 -13.49
C ALA A 22 11.90 -13.85 -12.56
N LEU A 23 10.69 -13.28 -12.52
CA LEU A 23 9.58 -13.75 -11.65
C LEU A 23 9.13 -15.18 -11.96
N ASN A 24 9.24 -15.61 -13.22
CA ASN A 24 8.97 -16.98 -13.65
C ASN A 24 10.24 -17.85 -13.70
N GLY A 25 11.38 -17.34 -13.23
CA GLY A 25 12.66 -18.03 -13.26
C GLY A 25 12.86 -18.98 -12.08
N ALA A 26 13.67 -20.02 -12.30
CA ALA A 26 13.99 -21.02 -11.27
C ALA A 26 14.66 -20.42 -10.02
N ALA A 27 15.53 -19.41 -10.20
CA ALA A 27 16.22 -18.74 -9.09
C ALA A 27 15.23 -18.04 -8.14
N TRP A 28 14.32 -17.21 -8.69
CA TRP A 28 13.25 -16.60 -7.90
C TRP A 28 12.34 -17.66 -7.28
N GLY A 29 11.98 -18.71 -8.03
CA GLY A 29 11.16 -19.80 -7.51
C GLY A 29 11.77 -20.51 -6.31
N ARG A 30 13.11 -20.67 -6.24
CA ARG A 30 13.79 -21.23 -5.06
C ARG A 30 13.77 -20.25 -3.89
N LEU A 31 14.13 -18.99 -4.13
CA LEU A 31 14.13 -17.95 -3.10
C LEU A 31 12.73 -17.76 -2.47
N ARG A 32 11.70 -17.66 -3.31
CA ARG A 32 10.30 -17.56 -2.87
C ARG A 32 9.87 -18.74 -2.00
N ARG A 33 10.24 -19.97 -2.38
CA ARG A 33 9.93 -21.16 -1.58
C ARG A 33 10.63 -21.12 -0.22
N PHE A 34 11.90 -20.72 -0.20
CA PHE A 34 12.67 -20.59 1.04
C PHE A 34 12.05 -19.55 2.01
N VAL A 35 11.66 -18.38 1.50
CA VAL A 35 11.00 -17.34 2.32
C VAL A 35 9.68 -17.86 2.88
N LEU A 36 8.83 -18.45 2.04
CA LEU A 36 7.52 -18.97 2.47
C LEU A 36 7.64 -20.17 3.42
N SER A 37 8.66 -21.01 3.30
CA SER A 37 8.87 -22.11 4.25
C SER A 37 9.41 -21.61 5.59
N SER A 38 10.24 -20.56 5.58
CA SER A 38 10.86 -20.01 6.79
C SER A 38 9.89 -19.14 7.60
N ALA A 39 8.98 -18.44 6.91
CA ALA A 39 7.95 -17.59 7.51
C ALA A 39 6.61 -17.84 6.80
N PRO A 40 5.85 -18.88 7.21
CA PRO A 40 4.66 -19.35 6.50
C PRO A 40 3.42 -18.47 6.70
N LEU A 41 3.49 -17.46 7.56
CA LEU A 41 2.38 -16.57 7.89
C LEU A 41 2.59 -15.17 7.30
N CYS A 42 1.49 -14.53 6.92
CA CYS A 42 1.47 -13.18 6.39
C CYS A 42 1.93 -12.17 7.46
N SER A 43 3.01 -11.44 7.19
CA SER A 43 3.57 -10.45 8.14
C SER A 43 2.57 -9.36 8.51
N HIS A 44 1.83 -8.80 7.54
CA HIS A 44 0.81 -7.78 7.82
C HIS A 44 -0.39 -8.32 8.60
N CYS A 45 -0.75 -9.60 8.44
CA CYS A 45 -1.81 -10.20 9.24
C CYS A 45 -1.35 -10.40 10.68
N ILE A 46 -0.11 -10.88 10.89
CA ILE A 46 0.46 -11.03 12.24
C ILE A 46 0.47 -9.71 12.99
N GLU A 47 0.89 -8.61 12.35
CA GLU A 47 0.87 -7.27 12.94
C GLU A 47 -0.53 -6.82 13.38
N ARG A 48 -1.58 -7.35 12.75
CA ARG A 48 -3.00 -7.09 13.07
C ARG A 48 -3.57 -8.11 14.06
N GLY A 49 -2.76 -9.02 14.61
CA GLY A 49 -3.22 -10.11 15.48
C GLY A 49 -4.00 -11.22 14.74
N LEU A 50 -3.86 -11.31 13.42
CA LEU A 50 -4.52 -12.30 12.58
C LEU A 50 -3.55 -13.39 12.14
N THR A 51 -4.03 -14.63 12.04
CA THR A 51 -3.25 -15.75 11.50
C THR A 51 -3.75 -16.06 10.09
N THR A 52 -2.93 -15.77 9.08
CA THR A 52 -3.24 -16.06 7.68
C THR A 52 -1.99 -16.57 6.98
N VAL A 53 -2.14 -17.63 6.19
CA VAL A 53 -1.03 -18.21 5.42
C VAL A 53 -0.52 -17.20 4.39
N ALA A 54 0.81 -17.07 4.29
CA ALA A 54 1.43 -16.30 3.24
C ALA A 54 1.41 -17.08 1.92
N THR A 55 0.98 -16.42 0.84
CA THR A 55 0.94 -16.98 -0.51
C THR A 55 1.89 -16.28 -1.45
N ASP A 56 2.25 -15.04 -1.17
CA ASP A 56 3.07 -14.18 -2.01
C ASP A 56 4.29 -13.68 -1.23
N VAL A 57 5.33 -13.26 -1.96
CA VAL A 57 6.54 -12.65 -1.39
C VAL A 57 6.73 -11.31 -2.08
N ASP A 58 6.81 -10.26 -1.27
CA ASP A 58 6.87 -8.87 -1.70
C ASP A 58 8.19 -8.21 -1.29
N HIS A 59 8.61 -7.20 -2.05
CA HIS A 59 9.76 -6.36 -1.73
C HIS A 59 9.32 -5.18 -0.85
N ARG A 60 9.83 -5.10 0.39
CA ARG A 60 9.46 -4.06 1.36
C ARG A 60 9.73 -2.65 0.81
N ASP A 61 10.89 -2.44 0.21
CA ASP A 61 11.30 -1.17 -0.41
C ASP A 61 10.73 -0.94 -1.83
N ASN A 62 9.92 -1.89 -2.33
CA ASN A 62 9.40 -1.89 -3.70
C ASN A 62 10.51 -1.86 -4.78
N ASN A 63 11.76 -2.22 -4.44
CA ASN A 63 12.86 -2.33 -5.37
C ASN A 63 12.96 -3.77 -5.92
N PRO A 64 12.59 -4.00 -7.19
CA PRO A 64 12.57 -5.34 -7.79
C PRO A 64 13.96 -6.00 -7.93
N SER A 65 15.05 -5.25 -7.71
CA SER A 65 16.42 -5.77 -7.72
C SER A 65 16.96 -6.14 -6.35
N ASN A 66 16.36 -5.65 -5.27
CA ASN A 66 16.82 -5.92 -3.90
C ASN A 66 16.24 -7.23 -3.38
N ASN A 67 16.96 -8.34 -3.58
CA ASN A 67 16.51 -9.67 -3.17
C ASN A 67 17.07 -10.11 -1.81
N ASP A 68 17.50 -9.17 -0.97
CA ASP A 68 17.96 -9.46 0.39
C ASP A 68 16.82 -10.05 1.23
N LEU A 69 17.13 -11.07 2.03
CA LEU A 69 16.12 -11.78 2.84
C LEU A 69 15.39 -10.86 3.82
N THR A 70 16.04 -9.80 4.29
CA THR A 70 15.45 -8.78 5.18
C THR A 70 14.48 -7.85 4.46
N ASN A 71 14.63 -7.72 3.14
CA ASN A 71 13.75 -6.93 2.28
C ASN A 71 12.53 -7.73 1.79
N LEU A 72 12.62 -9.06 1.76
CA LEU A 72 11.53 -9.94 1.33
C LEU A 72 10.51 -10.17 2.45
N VAL A 73 9.25 -9.89 2.15
CA VAL A 73 8.14 -9.98 3.12
C VAL A 73 7.12 -11.01 2.64
N PRO A 74 6.85 -12.07 3.41
CA PRO A 74 5.79 -13.03 3.11
C PRO A 74 4.41 -12.40 3.40
N LEU A 75 3.53 -12.38 2.41
CA LEU A 75 2.19 -11.79 2.51
C LEU A 75 1.12 -12.74 1.98
N CYS A 76 -0.10 -12.65 2.51
CA CYS A 76 -1.27 -13.24 1.84
C CYS A 76 -1.63 -12.40 0.61
N HIS A 77 -2.36 -13.01 -0.32
CA HIS A 77 -2.74 -12.37 -1.58
C HIS A 77 -3.44 -11.01 -1.39
N GLU A 78 -4.36 -10.92 -0.42
CA GLU A 78 -5.09 -9.69 -0.13
C GLU A 78 -4.18 -8.56 0.37
N CYS A 79 -3.29 -8.86 1.31
CA CYS A 79 -2.35 -7.89 1.85
C CYS A 79 -1.34 -7.44 0.80
N HIS A 80 -0.86 -8.35 -0.05
CA HIS A 80 0.01 -8.03 -1.17
C HIS A 80 -0.70 -7.10 -2.18
N SER A 81 -1.92 -7.44 -2.60
CA SER A 81 -2.72 -6.62 -3.52
C SER A 81 -3.00 -5.21 -2.98
N ARG A 82 -3.32 -5.10 -1.69
CA ARG A 82 -3.50 -3.81 -1.00
C ARG A 82 -2.21 -2.99 -0.98
N LYS A 83 -1.06 -3.60 -0.70
CA LYS A 83 0.23 -2.92 -0.75
C LYS A 83 0.53 -2.42 -2.16
N THR A 84 0.39 -3.29 -3.17
CA THR A 84 0.59 -2.88 -4.58
C THR A 84 -0.30 -1.71 -4.97
N ALA A 85 -1.58 -1.72 -4.59
CA ALA A 85 -2.49 -0.62 -4.86
C ALA A 85 -2.02 0.69 -4.19
N ARG A 86 -1.56 0.62 -2.94
CA ARG A 86 -0.98 1.76 -2.22
C ARG A 86 0.29 2.28 -2.88
N ASP A 87 1.21 1.39 -3.26
CA ASP A 87 2.47 1.73 -3.94
C ASP A 87 2.23 2.38 -5.32
N MET A 88 1.11 2.05 -5.96
CA MET A 88 0.63 2.70 -7.19
C MET A 88 -0.12 4.02 -6.94
N GLY A 89 -0.13 4.54 -5.71
CA GLY A 89 -0.80 5.78 -5.33
C GLY A 89 -2.32 5.69 -5.24
N LYS A 90 -2.91 4.48 -5.24
CA LYS A 90 -4.35 4.31 -5.06
C LYS A 90 -4.74 4.47 -3.58
N ARG A 91 -5.94 5.01 -3.34
CA ARG A 91 -6.53 5.06 -2.00
C ARG A 91 -7.05 3.68 -1.62
N VAL A 92 -6.41 3.05 -0.64
CA VAL A 92 -6.79 1.72 -0.12
C VAL A 92 -7.42 1.90 1.26
N ALA A 93 -8.73 1.66 1.37
CA ALA A 93 -9.42 1.71 2.65
C ALA A 93 -8.97 0.56 3.56
N THR A 94 -8.63 0.87 4.81
CA THR A 94 -8.17 -0.12 5.82
C THR A 94 -9.28 -0.51 6.81
N GLY A 95 -10.45 0.14 6.76
CA GLY A 95 -11.59 -0.08 7.65
C GLY A 95 -11.57 0.86 8.88
N CYS A 96 -12.50 0.64 9.79
CA CYS A 96 -12.60 1.33 11.09
C CYS A 96 -12.57 0.34 12.25
N ASN A 97 -12.13 0.77 13.43
CA ASN A 97 -12.22 -0.01 14.67
C ASN A 97 -13.67 -0.01 15.21
N THR A 98 -13.90 -0.65 16.36
CA THR A 98 -15.22 -0.73 17.03
C THR A 98 -15.76 0.63 17.51
N GLU A 99 -14.89 1.62 17.63
CA GLU A 99 -15.22 3.00 18.01
C GLU A 99 -15.50 3.88 16.77
N GLY A 100 -15.42 3.32 15.56
CA GLY A 100 -15.61 4.04 14.30
C GLY A 100 -14.37 4.81 13.83
N MET A 101 -13.23 4.66 14.49
CA MET A 101 -11.98 5.33 14.12
C MET A 101 -11.27 4.60 12.96
N PRO A 102 -10.79 5.33 11.93
CA PRO A 102 -10.08 4.73 10.81
C PRO A 102 -8.81 3.98 11.24
N LEU A 103 -8.63 2.76 10.74
CA LEU A 103 -7.47 1.91 11.04
C LEU A 103 -6.19 2.31 10.28
N ASP A 104 -6.29 3.21 9.29
CA ASP A 104 -5.13 3.69 8.55
C ASP A 104 -4.39 4.78 9.36
N PRO A 105 -3.13 4.57 9.80
CA PRO A 105 -2.41 5.56 10.60
C PRO A 105 -2.24 6.91 9.90
N ALA A 106 -2.18 6.91 8.56
CA ALA A 106 -2.06 8.13 7.76
C ALA A 106 -3.41 8.80 7.46
N HIS A 107 -4.52 8.29 8.01
CA HIS A 107 -5.83 8.89 7.81
C HIS A 107 -5.88 10.29 8.46
N PRO A 108 -6.48 11.31 7.82
CA PRO A 108 -6.53 12.67 8.38
C PRO A 108 -7.13 12.76 9.80
N TRP A 109 -8.04 11.86 10.15
CA TRP A 109 -8.63 11.76 11.49
C TRP A 109 -7.61 11.30 12.56
N ASN A 110 -6.58 10.53 12.17
CA ASN A 110 -5.49 10.10 13.04
C ASN A 110 -4.35 11.13 13.10
N ALA A 111 -4.33 12.11 12.19
CA ALA A 111 -3.23 13.07 12.03
C ALA A 111 -3.12 14.13 13.13
N GLY A 112 -3.89 14.03 14.22
CA GLY A 112 -3.56 14.67 15.49
C GLY A 112 -3.23 16.17 15.44
N THR A 113 -3.78 16.95 14.50
CA THR A 113 -3.79 18.40 14.66
C THR A 113 -5.00 18.76 15.50
N VAL A 114 -4.98 18.32 16.75
CA VAL A 114 -5.86 18.86 17.80
C VAL A 114 -5.76 20.40 17.84
N ALA A 115 -4.62 20.97 17.44
CA ALA A 115 -4.45 22.40 17.23
C ALA A 115 -5.38 22.99 16.16
N ARG A 116 -5.57 22.34 14.99
CA ARG A 116 -6.41 22.90 13.90
C ARG A 116 -7.89 22.48 13.99
N LEU A 117 -8.20 21.42 14.73
CA LEU A 117 -9.58 20.97 14.96
C LEU A 117 -10.24 21.64 16.17
N MET A 118 -9.46 22.13 17.15
CA MET A 118 -9.99 22.91 18.28
C MET A 118 -10.15 24.39 17.95
N GLU A 119 -9.41 24.89 16.96
CA GLU A 119 -9.69 26.18 16.35
C GLU A 119 -10.96 26.06 15.51
N LYS A 120 -12.07 26.62 16.02
CA LYS A 120 -13.27 26.81 15.21
C LYS A 120 -12.86 27.52 13.92
N SER A 121 -13.49 27.15 12.81
CA SER A 121 -13.27 27.89 11.56
C SER A 121 -13.54 29.37 11.81
N PRO A 122 -12.67 30.31 11.39
CA PRO A 122 -12.88 31.76 11.61
C PRO A 122 -14.16 32.28 10.93
N ALA A 123 -14.77 31.46 10.08
CA ALA A 123 -16.12 31.63 9.56
C ALA A 123 -17.20 31.77 10.67
N THR A 124 -16.93 31.35 11.91
CA THR A 124 -17.84 31.54 13.06
C THR A 124 -17.57 32.80 13.88
N ASP A 125 -16.47 33.52 13.61
CA ASP A 125 -16.10 34.72 14.36
C ASP A 125 -16.75 36.00 13.81
N GLY A 126 -17.45 35.90 12.67
CA GLY A 126 -18.25 36.98 12.09
C GLY A 126 -19.59 37.15 12.79
N ALA A 127 -20.06 38.40 12.93
CA ALA A 127 -21.37 38.73 13.50
C ALA A 127 -22.56 38.21 12.66
N GLU A 128 -22.32 37.86 11.38
CA GLU A 128 -23.32 37.32 10.47
C GLU A 128 -22.89 35.94 9.94
N PRO A 129 -23.81 34.96 9.85
CA PRO A 129 -23.49 33.67 9.25
C PRO A 129 -23.13 33.86 7.78
N THR A 130 -22.05 33.21 7.34
CA THR A 130 -21.64 33.21 5.93
C THR A 130 -22.71 32.52 5.08
N ARG A 131 -23.61 33.32 4.49
CA ARG A 131 -24.60 32.85 3.53
C ARG A 131 -23.88 32.43 2.25
N SER A 132 -24.07 31.19 1.80
CA SER A 132 -23.60 30.78 0.48
C SER A 132 -24.25 31.67 -0.59
N THR A 133 -23.44 32.27 -1.45
CA THR A 133 -23.89 33.11 -2.57
C THR A 133 -24.68 32.31 -3.63
N HIS A 134 -24.70 30.97 -3.54
CA HIS A 134 -25.47 30.10 -4.41
C HIS A 134 -26.94 29.90 -3.98
N ALA A 135 -27.39 30.57 -2.91
CA ALA A 135 -28.80 30.61 -2.57
C ALA A 135 -29.51 31.77 -3.29
N HIS A 136 -29.53 31.75 -4.63
CA HIS A 136 -30.38 32.64 -5.43
C HIS A 136 -31.13 31.90 -6.54
N ARG A 137 -32.45 31.88 -6.33
CA ARG A 137 -33.57 31.68 -7.26
C ARG A 137 -33.78 30.26 -7.81
N ARG A 138 -34.51 29.46 -7.03
CA ARG A 138 -35.57 28.64 -7.61
C ARG A 138 -36.79 29.56 -7.81
N THR A 139 -37.16 29.80 -9.06
CA THR A 139 -38.44 30.39 -9.47
C THR A 139 -39.57 29.43 -9.20
#